data_AF-A0A089PBD0-F1
#
_entry.id   AF-A0A089PBD0-F1
#
_cell.length_a   1.000
_cell.length_b   1.000
_cell.length_c   1.000
_cell.angle_alpha   90.00
_cell.angle_beta   90.00
_cell.angle_gamma   90.00
#
_symmetry.space_group_name_H-M   'P 1'
#
loop_
_entity.id
_entity.type
_entity.pdbx_description
1 polymer ?
#
loop_
_entity_poly.entity_id
_entity_poly.type
_entity_poly.pdbx_seq_one_letter_code
_entity_poly.pdbx_strand_id
1 'polypeptide(L)' 'MTEENKTDKKKCGGKSKAMFAYGIIQLGSSVLSAVALAAIAISFCSLKQESNVFIECVEEVQATGKSSSNAVRFCNGGK' A
#
# COMPACT_ATOMS: atom_id res chain seq x y z
N MET A 1 -0.41 -66.67 -24.77
CA MET A 1 -1.56 -66.75 -23.85
C MET A 1 -1.84 -65.33 -23.38
N THR A 2 -2.93 -64.78 -23.93
CA THR A 2 -3.85 -63.72 -23.45
C THR A 2 -3.62 -63.34 -21.97
N GLU A 3 -3.65 -62.07 -21.54
CA GLU A 3 -4.86 -61.25 -21.51
C GLU A 3 -4.63 -59.72 -21.62
N GLU A 4 -5.58 -59.09 -22.32
CA GLU A 4 -5.82 -57.67 -22.44
C GLU A 4 -6.52 -57.14 -21.17
N ASN A 5 -6.13 -55.99 -20.60
CA ASN A 5 -7.13 -55.15 -19.88
C ASN A 5 -6.73 -53.68 -19.69
N LYS A 6 -7.47 -52.84 -20.43
CA LYS A 6 -8.04 -51.54 -20.05
C LYS A 6 -7.11 -50.36 -19.77
N THR A 7 -6.95 -49.58 -20.84
CA THR A 7 -7.34 -48.16 -20.91
C THR A 7 -8.06 -47.61 -19.67
N ASP A 8 -7.31 -46.98 -18.77
CA ASP A 8 -7.83 -45.89 -17.94
C ASP A 8 -6.90 -44.70 -18.08
N LYS A 9 -7.20 -43.87 -19.10
CA LYS A 9 -6.65 -42.53 -19.25
C LYS A 9 -6.99 -41.75 -17.97
N LYS A 10 -6.05 -41.71 -17.02
CA LYS A 10 -6.11 -40.83 -15.85
C LYS A 10 -6.46 -39.42 -16.34
N LYS A 11 -7.70 -38.99 -16.11
CA LYS A 11 -8.16 -37.61 -16.36
C LYS A 11 -7.36 -36.67 -15.47
N CYS A 12 -6.19 -36.22 -15.93
CA CYS A 12 -5.37 -35.18 -15.31
C CYS A 12 -5.94 -33.76 -15.51
N GLY A 13 -7.27 -33.61 -15.64
CA GLY A 13 -7.92 -32.32 -15.94
C GLY A 13 -8.53 -31.60 -14.73
N GLY A 14 -8.74 -32.30 -13.60
CA GLY A 14 -9.45 -31.75 -12.44
C GLY A 14 -8.58 -31.02 -11.41
N LYS A 15 -7.40 -31.56 -11.07
CA LYS A 15 -6.50 -30.99 -10.05
C LYS A 15 -5.80 -29.70 -10.48
N SER A 16 -5.65 -29.49 -11.79
CA SER A 16 -4.97 -28.32 -12.33
C SER A 16 -5.77 -27.03 -12.08
N LYS A 17 -7.10 -27.03 -12.30
CA LYS A 17 -7.94 -25.84 -12.09
C LYS A 17 -7.99 -25.37 -10.63
N ALA A 18 -8.04 -26.29 -9.67
CA ALA A 18 -8.03 -25.95 -8.25
C ALA A 18 -6.67 -25.35 -7.82
N MET A 19 -5.57 -25.87 -8.37
CA MET A 19 -4.22 -25.36 -8.11
C MET A 19 -4.00 -23.97 -8.74
N PHE A 20 -4.53 -23.75 -9.96
CA PHE A 20 -4.51 -22.43 -10.60
C PHE A 20 -5.36 -21.41 -9.83
N ALA A 21 -6.55 -21.76 -9.36
CA ALA A 21 -7.40 -20.85 -8.58
C ALA A 21 -6.72 -20.37 -7.29
N TYR A 22 -6.02 -21.28 -6.59
CA TYR A 22 -5.23 -20.91 -5.39
C TYR A 22 -4.09 -19.94 -5.73
N GLY A 23 -3.40 -20.16 -6.86
CA GLY A 23 -2.35 -19.25 -7.35
C GLY A 23 -2.87 -17.87 -7.74
N ILE A 24 -4.04 -17.78 -8.37
CA ILE A 24 -4.66 -16.49 -8.75
C ILE A 24 -5.12 -15.71 -7.51
N ILE A 25 -5.67 -16.38 -6.50
CA ILE A 25 -6.08 -15.73 -5.24
C ILE A 25 -4.84 -15.23 -4.47
N GLN A 26 -3.76 -16.00 -4.45
CA GLN A 26 -2.51 -15.63 -3.76
C GLN A 26 -1.76 -14.49 -4.44
N LEU A 27 -1.76 -14.44 -5.77
CA LEU A 27 -1.20 -13.31 -6.53
C LEU A 27 -2.10 -12.07 -6.43
N GLY A 28 -3.42 -12.25 -6.48
CA GLY A 28 -4.40 -11.17 -6.40
C GLY A 28 -4.35 -10.41 -5.07
N SER A 29 -4.21 -11.12 -3.95
CA SER A 29 -4.08 -10.50 -2.62
C SER A 29 -2.81 -9.66 -2.48
N SER A 30 -1.71 -10.10 -3.08
CA SER A 30 -0.43 -9.39 -3.07
C SER A 30 -0.50 -8.08 -3.88
N VAL A 31 -1.15 -8.11 -5.06
CA VAL A 31 -1.35 -6.90 -5.88
C VAL A 31 -2.24 -5.89 -5.15
N LEU A 32 -3.35 -6.34 -4.55
CA LEU A 32 -4.24 -5.45 -3.79
C LEU A 32 -3.51 -4.80 -2.61
N SER A 33 -2.68 -5.58 -1.90
CA SER A 33 -1.88 -5.09 -0.78
C SER A 33 -0.86 -4.06 -1.22
N ALA A 34 -0.18 -4.29 -2.35
CA ALA A 34 0.78 -3.35 -2.92
C ALA A 34 0.12 -2.02 -3.35
N VAL A 35 -1.07 -2.09 -3.95
CA VAL A 35 -1.84 -0.89 -4.33
C VAL A 35 -2.28 -0.11 -3.09
N ALA A 36 -2.75 -0.79 -2.05
CA ALA A 36 -3.12 -0.14 -0.79
C ALA A 36 -1.91 0.57 -0.15
N LEU A 37 -0.75 -0.08 -0.09
CA LEU A 37 0.49 0.51 0.42
C LEU A 37 0.93 1.72 -0.41
N ALA A 38 0.84 1.65 -1.74
CA ALA A 38 1.16 2.76 -2.62
C ALA A 38 0.22 3.95 -2.41
N ALA A 39 -1.09 3.72 -2.25
CA ALA A 39 -2.06 4.76 -1.98
C ALA A 39 -1.79 5.46 -0.63
N ILE A 40 -1.46 4.70 0.41
CA ILE A 40 -1.07 5.22 1.72
C ILE A 40 0.22 6.07 1.59
N ALA A 41 1.22 5.57 0.87
CA ALA A 41 2.47 6.30 0.66
C ALA A 41 2.27 7.63 -0.07
N ILE A 42 1.44 7.66 -1.13
CA ILE A 42 1.09 8.89 -1.85
C ILE A 42 0.38 9.88 -0.93
N SER A 43 -0.55 9.39 -0.10
CA SER A 43 -1.26 10.23 0.87
C SER A 43 -0.29 10.85 1.89
N PHE A 44 0.69 10.07 2.36
CA PHE A 44 1.75 10.56 3.23
C PHE A 44 2.70 11.55 2.55
N CYS A 45 2.94 11.45 1.24
CA CYS A 45 3.75 12.45 0.51
C CYS A 45 3.09 13.83 0.53
N SER A 46 1.78 13.91 0.28
CA SER A 46 1.05 15.18 0.37
C SER A 46 1.09 15.74 1.80
N LEU A 47 0.84 14.90 2.81
CA LEU A 47 0.95 15.33 4.22
C LEU A 47 2.36 15.78 4.59
N LYS A 48 3.39 15.12 4.05
CA LYS A 48 4.79 15.48 4.29
C LYS A 48 5.13 16.84 3.68
N GLN A 49 4.63 17.13 2.48
CA GLN A 49 4.81 18.43 1.85
C GLN A 49 4.19 19.55 2.69
N GLU A 50 2.93 19.39 3.10
CA GLU A 50 2.25 20.35 3.98
C GLU A 50 2.97 20.50 5.33
N SER A 51 3.48 19.39 5.90
CA SER A 51 4.23 19.43 7.17
C SER A 51 5.56 20.20 7.06
N ASN A 52 6.25 20.10 5.92
CA ASN A 52 7.49 20.84 5.70
C ASN A 52 7.21 22.35 5.61
N VAL A 53 6.16 22.74 4.87
CA VAL A 53 5.75 24.15 4.78
C VAL A 53 5.38 24.71 6.16
N PHE A 54 4.68 23.91 6.97
CA PHE A 54 4.34 24.29 8.34
C PHE A 54 5.60 24.47 9.21
N ILE A 55 6.55 23.53 9.16
CA ILE A 55 7.80 23.62 9.91
C ILE A 55 8.59 24.85 9.49
N GLU A 56 8.70 25.11 8.19
CA GLU A 56 9.39 26.28 7.63
C GLU A 56 8.76 27.59 8.14
N CYS A 57 7.43 27.70 8.13
CA CYS A 57 6.72 28.83 8.72
C CYS A 57 7.05 29.00 10.22
N VAL A 58 7.04 27.89 10.98
CA VAL A 58 7.29 27.93 12.42
C VAL A 58 8.74 28.33 12.73
N GLU A 59 9.70 27.87 11.93
CA GLU A 59 11.11 28.27 12.04
C GLU A 59 11.31 29.74 11.68
N GLU A 60 10.70 30.22 10.58
CA GLU A 60 10.75 31.62 10.17
C GLU A 60 10.19 32.54 11.26
N VAL A 61 9.00 32.23 11.78
CA VAL A 61 8.35 33.05 12.81
C VAL A 61 9.12 33.01 14.13
N GLN A 62 9.73 31.88 14.49
CA GLN A 62 10.63 31.81 15.65
C GLN A 62 11.88 32.67 15.45
N ALA A 63 12.45 32.70 14.24
CA ALA A 63 13.60 33.54 13.91
C ALA A 63 13.29 35.04 14.04
N THR A 64 12.03 35.46 13.87
CA THR A 64 11.59 36.85 14.15
C THR A 64 11.52 37.20 15.65
N GLY A 65 11.84 36.25 16.54
CA GLY A 65 11.84 36.44 17.99
C GLY A 65 10.53 36.07 18.68
N LYS A 66 9.57 35.45 17.99
CA LYS A 66 8.35 34.94 18.62
C LYS A 66 8.61 33.62 19.35
N SER A 67 7.96 33.45 20.50
CA SER A 67 7.92 32.15 21.21
C SER A 67 7.36 31.05 20.32
N SER A 68 7.85 29.82 20.48
CA SER A 68 7.44 28.66 19.70
C SER A 68 5.92 28.43 19.72
N SER A 69 5.25 28.70 20.85
CA SER A 69 3.78 28.60 20.94
C SER A 69 3.06 29.62 20.05
N ASN A 70 3.62 30.82 19.93
CA ASN A 70 3.06 31.89 19.10
C ASN A 70 3.35 31.63 17.61
N ALA A 71 4.51 31.08 17.28
CA ALA A 71 4.85 30.67 15.92
C ALA A 71 3.91 29.56 15.43
N VAL A 72 3.72 28.51 16.24
CA VAL A 72 2.78 27.41 15.93
C VAL A 72 1.35 27.93 15.79
N ARG A 73 0.89 28.81 16.70
CA ARG A 73 -0.44 29.42 16.61
C ARG A 73 -0.61 30.24 15.33
N PHE A 74 0.38 31.05 14.97
CA PHE A 74 0.35 31.88 13.77
C PHE A 74 0.33 31.04 12.49
N CYS A 75 1.21 30.04 12.38
CA CYS A 75 1.26 29.16 11.22
C CYS A 75 0.04 28.24 11.09
N ASN A 76 -0.73 28.05 12.16
CA ASN A 76 -2.05 27.41 12.14
C ASN A 76 -3.21 28.40 11.83
N GLY A 77 -2.90 29.63 11.38
CA GLY A 77 -3.90 30.65 11.02
C GLY A 77 -4.46 31.45 12.21
N GLY A 78 -3.89 31.29 13.40
CA GLY A 78 -4.22 32.11 14.56
C GLY A 78 -3.67 33.53 14.41
N LYS A 79 -4.47 34.54 14.80
CA LYS A 79 -3.99 35.92 14.98
C LYS A 79 -3.18 36.06 16.26
#